data_AF-A0A1F8P4R9-F1
#
_entry.id   AF-A0A1F8P4R9-F1
#
_cell.length_a   1.000
_cell.length_b   1.000
_cell.length_c   1.000
_cell.angle_alpha   90.00
_cell.angle_beta   90.00
_cell.angle_gamma   90.00
#
_symmetry.space_group_name_H-M   'P 1'
#
loop_
_entity.id
_entity.type
_entity.pdbx_description
1 polymer ?
#
loop_
_entity_poly.entity_id
_entity_poly.type
_entity_poly.pdbx_seq_one_letter_code
_entity_poly.pdbx_strand_id
1 'polypeptide(L)'
;MGYTDEREAFALAIGHGVGLSHHEKPWITRAYSLDHPVPIEEGMHIALETFYGEEGYGARIEQQVIVTKDGHKVITKWPCEELIVCNPL
;
A
#
# COMPACT_ATOMS: atom_id res chain seq x y z
N MET A 1 15.12 10.06 -1.17
CA MET A 1 15.22 8.83 -0.34
C MET A 1 16.46 7.95 -0.63
N GLY A 2 17.06 7.97 -1.83
CA GLY A 2 18.44 7.48 -2.01
C GLY A 2 18.68 5.97 -1.96
N TYR A 3 17.65 5.14 -2.22
CA TYR A 3 17.77 3.68 -2.17
C TYR A 3 18.68 3.10 -3.26
N THR A 4 19.41 2.06 -2.90
CA THR A 4 20.34 1.36 -3.80
C THR A 4 19.65 0.29 -4.65
N ASP A 5 18.61 -0.35 -4.13
CA ASP A 5 17.75 -1.30 -4.85
C ASP A 5 16.32 -1.37 -4.26
N GLU A 6 15.45 -2.17 -4.89
CA GLU A 6 14.05 -2.35 -4.49
C GLU A 6 13.87 -3.00 -3.11
N ARG A 7 14.89 -3.70 -2.59
CA ARG A 7 14.82 -4.35 -1.27
C ARG A 7 14.95 -3.34 -0.16
N GLU A 8 15.75 -2.30 -0.35
CA GLU A 8 15.82 -1.18 0.60
C GLU A 8 14.52 -0.38 0.65
N ALA A 9 13.77 -0.34 -0.46
CA ALA A 9 12.47 0.33 -0.54
C ALA A 9 11.28 -0.58 -0.14
N PHE A 10 11.52 -1.85 0.17
CA PHE A 10 10.49 -2.90 0.22
C PHE A 10 9.30 -2.58 1.13
N ALA A 11 9.57 -1.96 2.28
CA ALA A 11 8.55 -1.67 3.30
C ALA A 11 7.91 -0.28 3.18
N LEU A 12 8.26 0.51 2.15
CA LEU A 12 7.89 1.93 2.07
C LEU A 12 6.76 2.21 1.09
N ALA A 13 6.74 1.50 -0.04
CA ALA A 13 5.67 1.57 -1.01
C ALA A 13 5.31 0.14 -1.40
N ILE A 14 4.20 -0.34 -0.85
CA ILE A 14 3.77 -1.72 -1.00
C ILE A 14 2.26 -1.77 -1.15
N GLY A 15 1.78 -2.72 -1.92
CA GLY A 15 0.42 -3.22 -1.75
C GLY A 15 0.47 -4.62 -1.16
N HIS A 16 -0.50 -4.97 -0.34
CA HIS A 16 -0.61 -6.32 0.20
C HIS A 16 -2.06 -6.74 0.37
N GLY A 17 -2.29 -8.06 0.39
CA GLY A 17 -3.59 -8.61 0.75
C GLY A 17 -3.92 -8.34 2.21
N VAL A 18 -5.21 -8.28 2.52
CA VAL A 18 -5.75 -8.16 3.87
C VAL A 18 -6.88 -9.19 4.03
N GLY A 19 -6.84 -9.98 5.10
CA GLY A 19 -7.78 -11.06 5.34
C GLY A 19 -8.03 -11.28 6.82
N LEU A 20 -7.61 -12.45 7.32
CA LEU A 20 -7.60 -12.75 8.76
C LEU A 20 -6.43 -12.05 9.46
N SER A 21 -5.34 -11.79 8.72
CA SER A 21 -4.18 -11.00 9.10
C SER A 21 -4.19 -9.65 8.39
N HIS A 22 -3.54 -8.67 9.02
CA HIS A 22 -3.33 -7.35 8.43
C HIS A 22 -2.44 -7.40 7.19
N HIS A 23 -1.46 -8.32 7.16
CA HIS A 23 -0.57 -8.50 6.02
C HIS A 23 -0.69 -9.93 5.49
N GLU A 24 -1.22 -10.06 4.28
CA GLU A 24 -1.37 -11.31 3.56
C GLU A 24 -0.92 -11.16 2.10
N LYS A 25 -0.83 -12.29 1.39
CA LYS A 25 -0.64 -12.28 -0.06
C LYS A 25 -1.94 -11.82 -0.75
N PRO A 26 -1.87 -11.22 -1.96
CA PRO A 26 -0.68 -11.02 -2.77
C PRO A 26 0.22 -9.90 -2.23
N TRP A 27 1.54 -10.06 -2.38
CA TRP A 27 2.49 -8.96 -2.21
C TRP A 27 2.62 -8.23 -3.55
N ILE A 28 2.38 -6.92 -3.53
CA ILE A 28 2.41 -6.03 -4.69
C ILE A 28 3.61 -5.11 -4.54
N THR A 29 4.74 -5.56 -5.08
CA THR A 29 6.02 -4.85 -4.99
C THR A 29 6.94 -5.38 -6.09
N ARG A 30 7.77 -4.49 -6.65
CA ARG A 30 8.71 -4.85 -7.71
C ARG A 30 9.72 -5.91 -7.26
N ALA A 31 10.09 -5.90 -5.98
CA ALA A 31 11.02 -6.87 -5.39
C ALA A 31 10.45 -8.29 -5.28
N TYR A 32 9.13 -8.49 -5.45
CA TYR A 32 8.48 -9.81 -5.31
C TYR A 32 7.64 -10.18 -6.53
N SER A 33 6.76 -9.29 -6.99
CA SER A 33 5.73 -9.60 -7.99
C SER A 33 6.30 -9.88 -9.39
N LEU A 34 7.52 -9.44 -9.69
CA LEU A 34 8.17 -9.73 -10.99
C LEU A 34 8.60 -11.20 -11.09
N ASP A 35 9.11 -11.77 -10.01
CA ASP A 35 9.52 -13.18 -9.94
C ASP A 35 8.37 -14.12 -9.53
N HIS A 36 7.38 -13.58 -8.80
CA HIS A 36 6.25 -14.31 -8.25
C HIS A 36 4.92 -13.59 -8.53
N PRO A 37 4.50 -13.49 -9.81
CA PRO A 37 3.27 -12.79 -10.16
C PRO A 37 2.04 -13.53 -9.61
N VAL A 38 1.08 -12.75 -9.09
CA VAL A 38 -0.23 -13.24 -8.65
C VAL A 38 -1.30 -12.46 -9.43
N PRO A 39 -2.21 -13.14 -10.15
CA PRO A 39 -3.34 -12.48 -10.77
C PRO A 39 -4.21 -11.75 -9.74
N ILE A 40 -4.65 -10.54 -10.07
CA ILE A 40 -5.62 -9.80 -9.26
C ILE A 40 -7.02 -10.27 -9.68
N GLU A 41 -7.79 -10.78 -8.72
CA GLU A 41 -9.11 -11.39 -8.95
C GLU A 41 -10.21 -10.63 -8.18
N GLU A 42 -11.43 -10.68 -8.72
CA GLU A 42 -12.62 -10.12 -8.07
C GLU A 42 -12.79 -10.66 -6.64
N GLY A 43 -13.10 -9.77 -5.70
CA GLY A 43 -13.28 -10.09 -4.29
C GLY A 43 -12.00 -10.03 -3.44
N MET A 44 -10.81 -9.88 -4.04
CA MET A 44 -9.58 -9.65 -3.28
C MET A 44 -9.65 -8.33 -2.51
N HIS A 45 -9.20 -8.36 -1.26
CA HIS A 45 -9.05 -7.18 -0.40
C HIS A 45 -7.57 -6.80 -0.31
N ILE A 46 -7.25 -5.59 -0.75
CA ILE A 46 -5.87 -5.11 -0.91
C ILE A 46 -5.72 -3.78 -0.16
N ALA A 47 -4.70 -3.67 0.67
CA ALA A 47 -4.18 -2.38 1.13
C ALA A 47 -3.17 -1.87 0.11
N LEU A 48 -3.31 -0.62 -0.31
CA LEU A 48 -2.39 0.09 -1.18
C LEU A 48 -1.81 1.27 -0.40
N GLU A 49 -0.51 1.26 -0.18
CA GLU A 49 0.16 2.25 0.65
C GLU A 49 1.43 2.80 0.02
N THR A 50 1.69 4.07 0.32
CA THR A 50 2.90 4.76 -0.10
C THR A 50 3.42 5.68 1.00
N PHE A 51 4.73 5.89 0.98
CA PHE A 51 5.45 6.72 1.92
C PHE A 51 6.32 7.73 1.17
N TYR A 52 6.40 8.94 1.71
CA TYR A 52 7.40 9.92 1.33
C TYR A 52 7.89 10.66 2.58
N GLY A 53 9.17 10.99 2.62
CA GLY A 53 9.72 11.79 3.71
C GLY A 53 11.08 12.40 3.40
N GLU A 54 11.30 13.59 3.94
CA GLU A 54 12.52 14.39 3.82
C GLU A 54 12.72 15.21 5.11
N GLU A 55 13.98 15.41 5.49
CA GLU A 55 14.40 16.39 6.53
C GLU A 55 13.59 16.35 7.84
N GLY A 56 13.28 15.15 8.35
CA GLY A 56 12.56 14.97 9.63
C GLY A 56 11.03 14.98 9.51
N TYR A 57 10.50 15.16 8.30
CA TYR A 57 9.08 15.08 7.99
C TYR A 57 8.80 13.85 7.12
N GLY A 58 7.63 13.25 7.33
CA GLY A 58 7.18 12.12 6.54
C GLY A 58 5.66 12.04 6.51
N ALA A 59 5.15 11.50 5.41
CA ALA A 59 3.74 11.20 5.22
C ALA A 59 3.61 9.77 4.71
N ARG A 60 2.65 9.04 5.28
CA ARG A 60 2.18 7.76 4.76
C ARG A 60 0.69 7.88 4.51
N ILE A 61 0.24 7.40 3.37
CA ILE A 61 -1.18 7.25 3.06
C ILE A 61 -1.43 5.81 2.64
N GLU A 62 -2.51 5.24 3.15
CA GLU A 62 -2.98 3.89 2.84
C GLU A 62 -4.47 3.96 2.46
N GLN A 63 -4.83 3.25 1.40
CA GLN A 63 -6.21 3.00 1.01
C GLN A 63 -6.45 1.50 0.89
N GLN A 64 -7.53 1.02 1.51
CA GLN A 64 -7.99 -0.34 1.37
C GLN A 64 -9.06 -0.40 0.28
N VAL A 65 -8.91 -1.37 -0.62
CA VAL A 65 -9.77 -1.58 -1.76
C VAL A 65 -10.23 -3.03 -1.86
N ILE A 66 -11.48 -3.21 -2.31
CA ILE A 66 -11.99 -4.49 -2.76
C ILE A 66 -11.98 -4.50 -4.28
N VAL A 67 -11.33 -5.48 -4.89
CA VAL A 67 -11.35 -5.66 -6.35
C VAL A 67 -12.75 -6.04 -6.80
N THR A 68 -13.27 -5.35 -7.81
CA THR A 68 -14.55 -5.65 -8.45
C THR A 68 -14.29 -6.23 -9.84
N LYS A 69 -15.33 -6.81 -10.45
CA LYS A 69 -15.26 -7.37 -11.81
C LYS A 69 -14.58 -6.47 -12.85
N ASP A 70 -14.79 -5.16 -12.73
CA ASP A 70 -14.41 -4.13 -13.70
C ASP A 70 -13.53 -3.02 -13.11
N GLY A 71 -13.03 -3.20 -11.88
CA GLY A 71 -12.23 -2.18 -11.21
C GLY A 71 -12.00 -2.46 -9.73
N HIS A 72 -12.25 -1.46 -8.90
CA HIS A 72 -12.08 -1.55 -7.47
C HIS A 72 -13.08 -0.65 -6.74
N LYS A 73 -13.35 -0.98 -5.49
CA LYS A 73 -14.11 -0.18 -4.55
C LYS A 73 -13.22 0.18 -3.37
N VAL A 74 -12.99 1.47 -3.17
CA VAL A 74 -12.35 1.99 -1.96
C VAL A 74 -13.28 1.76 -0.76
N ILE A 75 -12.75 1.17 0.32
CA ILE A 75 -13.49 0.93 1.56
C ILE A 75 -12.96 1.71 2.76
N THR A 76 -11.75 2.28 2.66
CA THR A 76 -11.27 3.27 3.62
C THR A 76 -12.22 4.48 3.61
N LYS A 77 -12.74 4.83 4.79
CA LYS A 77 -13.68 5.96 4.95
C LYS A 77 -13.04 7.20 5.59
N TRP A 78 -11.83 7.05 6.13
CA TRP A 78 -11.12 8.16 6.73
C TRP A 78 -10.66 9.11 5.61
N PRO A 79 -10.88 10.44 5.76
CA PRO A 79 -10.49 11.41 4.74
C PRO A 79 -8.97 11.41 4.53
N CYS A 80 -8.57 11.60 3.27
CA CYS A 80 -7.17 11.50 2.85
C CYS A 80 -6.79 12.46 1.71
N GLU A 81 -7.72 13.33 1.33
CA GLU A 81 -7.58 14.33 0.28
C GLU A 81 -6.63 15.47 0.70
N GLU A 82 -6.52 15.68 2.01
CA GLU A 82 -5.60 16.65 2.62
C GLU A 82 -4.64 15.91 3.56
N LEU A 83 -3.40 16.39 3.65
CA LEU A 83 -2.43 15.86 4.61
C LEU A 83 -2.83 16.30 6.02
N ILE A 84 -3.17 15.32 6.86
CA ILE A 84 -3.54 15.54 8.26
C ILE A 84 -2.35 15.22 9.15
N VAL A 85 -2.02 16.10 10.08
CA VAL A 85 -0.95 15.87 11.05
C VAL A 85 -1.43 14.86 12.10
N CYS A 86 -0.78 13.69 12.14
CA CYS A 86 -1.17 12.59 13.01
C CYS A 86 -0.92 12.88 14.52
N ASN A 87 -0.10 13.89 14.83
CA ASN A 87 0.12 14.41 16.19
C ASN A 87 0.67 15.85 16.14
N PRO A 88 -0.16 16.90 16.26
CA PRO A 88 0.35 18.26 16.41
C PRO A 88 1.03 18.37 17.78
N LEU A 89 2.32 18.71 17.79
CA LEU A 89 3.02 19.14 19.00
C LEU A 89 2.40 20.41 19.57
#